data_AF-A0A3D3DT55-F1
#
_entry.id   AF-A0A3D3DT55-F1
#
_cell.length_a   1.000
_cell.length_b   1.000
_cell.length_c   1.000
_cell.angle_alpha   90.00
_cell.angle_beta   90.00
_cell.angle_gamma   90.00
#
_symmetry.space_group_name_H-M   'P 1'
#
loop_
_entity.id
_entity.type
_entity.pdbx_description
1 polymer ?
#
loop_
_entity_poly.entity_id
_entity_poly.type
_entity_poly.pdbx_seq_one_letter_code
_entity_poly.pdbx_strand_id
1 'polypeptide(L)' 'VECRINAENATTFMPSPGTITRYHQPGGPGVRVDSHIFNNYRVPPYYDSLIAKVITFGEDREQALQRM' A
#
# COMPACT_ATOMS: atom_id res chain seq x y z
N VAL A 1 -1.42 -12.71 -4.12
CA VAL A 1 -0.22 -11.88 -4.38
C VAL A 1 -0.20 -10.77 -3.35
N GLU A 2 0.98 -10.37 -2.87
CA GLU A 2 1.15 -9.24 -1.94
C GLU A 2 2.03 -8.18 -2.59
N CYS A 3 1.62 -6.92 -2.50
CA CYS A 3 2.39 -5.75 -2.88
C CYS A 3 2.49 -4.79 -1.69
N ARG A 4 3.71 -4.36 -1.35
CA ARG A 4 3.97 -3.35 -0.33
C ARG A 4 3.97 -1.98 -0.97
N ILE A 5 3.12 -1.10 -0.47
CA ILE A 5 3.10 0.31 -0.82
C ILE A 5 3.94 1.04 0.22
N ASN A 6 5.05 1.63 -0.21
CA ASN A 6 5.97 2.37 0.64
C ASN A 6 5.95 3.86 0.31
N ALA A 7 6.22 4.70 1.31
CA ALA A 7 6.50 6.12 1.16
C ALA A 7 7.96 6.30 0.68
N GLU A 8 8.26 5.84 -0.52
CA GLU A 8 9.62 5.87 -1.10
C GLU A 8 9.61 6.50 -2.50
N ASN A 9 10.73 7.10 -2.88
CA ASN A 9 10.93 7.56 -4.24
C ASN A 9 11.16 6.34 -5.17
N ALA A 10 10.37 6.20 -6.24
CA ALA A 10 10.43 5.03 -7.12
C ALA A 10 11.75 4.87 -7.90
N THR A 11 12.56 5.93 -8.02
CA THR A 11 13.84 5.90 -8.73
C THR A 11 15.03 5.74 -7.79
N THR A 12 15.03 6.44 -6.66
CA THR A 12 16.14 6.43 -5.69
C THR A 12 15.93 5.46 -4.52
N PHE A 13 14.71 4.96 -4.33
CA PHE A 13 14.28 4.12 -3.21
C PHE A 13 14.50 4.74 -1.83
N MET A 14 14.74 6.05 -1.77
CA MET A 14 14.85 6.76 -0.50
C MET A 14 13.47 6.98 0.12
N PRO A 15 13.34 6.87 1.46
CA PRO A 15 12.13 7.25 2.16
C PRO A 15 11.76 8.71 1.90
N SER A 16 10.48 8.94 1.63
CA SER A 16 9.86 10.23 1.34
C SER A 16 8.75 10.51 2.36
N PRO A 17 9.10 10.82 3.62
CA PRO A 17 8.14 11.07 4.69
C PRO A 17 7.32 12.33 4.40
N GLY A 18 6.08 12.37 4.90
CA GLY A 18 5.18 13.49 4.63
C GLY A 18 3.77 13.25 5.15
N THR A 19 2.88 14.21 4.90
CA THR A 19 1.46 14.09 5.26
C THR A 19 0.67 13.57 4.08
N ILE A 20 -0.10 12.50 4.30
CA ILE A 20 -1.02 11.95 3.32
C ILE A 20 -2.30 12.79 3.33
N THR A 21 -2.47 13.65 2.32
CA THR A 21 -3.61 14.58 2.23
C THR A 21 -4.91 13.89 1.81
N ARG A 22 -4.81 12.74 1.13
CA ARG A 22 -5.96 11.94 0.70
C ARG A 22 -5.60 10.46 0.71
N TYR A 23 -6.45 9.67 1.34
CA TYR A 23 -6.39 8.21 1.35
C TYR A 23 -7.75 7.64 0.97
N HIS A 24 -7.76 6.74 -0.01
CA HIS A 24 -8.95 6.00 -0.40
C HIS A 24 -8.58 4.54 -0.59
N GLN A 25 -9.03 3.70 0.33
CA GLN A 25 -8.69 2.29 0.34
C GLN A 25 -9.49 1.55 -0.74
N PRO A 26 -8.86 0.73 -1.60
CA PRO A 26 -9.58 -0.16 -2.49
C PRO A 26 -10.22 -1.31 -1.71
N GLY A 27 -11.31 -1.86 -2.24
CA GLY A 27 -11.99 -3.03 -1.69
C GLY A 27 -12.60 -3.88 -2.79
N GLY A 28 -13.43 -4.84 -2.40
CA GLY A 28 -14.10 -5.76 -3.32
C GLY A 28 -13.68 -7.22 -3.12
N PRO A 29 -14.30 -8.17 -3.86
CA PRO A 29 -14.02 -9.59 -3.72
C PRO A 29 -12.56 -9.94 -3.96
N GLY A 30 -11.94 -10.63 -3.00
CA GLY A 30 -10.55 -11.08 -3.12
C GLY A 30 -9.50 -9.98 -2.97
N VAL A 31 -9.88 -8.77 -2.57
CA VAL A 31 -8.94 -7.67 -2.25
C VAL A 31 -8.94 -7.42 -0.75
N ARG A 32 -7.76 -7.48 -0.15
CA ARG A 32 -7.51 -7.14 1.26
C ARG A 32 -6.42 -6.08 1.32
N VAL A 33 -6.65 -5.06 2.14
CA VAL A 33 -5.65 -4.03 2.39
C VAL A 33 -5.37 -3.94 3.88
N ASP A 34 -4.13 -4.24 4.26
CA ASP A 34 -3.64 -4.04 5.61
C ASP A 34 -2.90 -2.71 5.66
N SER A 35 -3.48 -1.72 6.34
CA SER A 35 -2.87 -0.39 6.48
C SER A 35 -3.17 0.19 7.85
N HIS A 36 -2.24 0.99 8.36
CA HIS A 36 -2.41 1.79 9.58
C HIS A 36 -2.72 3.26 9.26
N ILE A 37 -2.91 3.56 7.97
CA ILE A 37 -3.01 4.92 7.45
C ILE A 37 -4.47 5.35 7.43
N PHE A 38 -4.67 6.63 7.73
CA PHE A 38 -5.95 7.32 7.62
C PHE A 38 -5.73 8.71 6.99
N ASN A 39 -6.80 9.40 6.62
CA ASN A 39 -6.71 10.75 6.05
C ASN A 39 -5.95 11.70 6.98
N ASN A 40 -5.04 12.50 6.42
CA ASN A 40 -4.15 13.42 7.13
C ASN A 40 -3.15 12.75 8.09
N TYR A 41 -2.91 11.44 7.96
CA TYR A 41 -1.82 10.78 8.67
C TYR A 41 -0.46 11.31 8.20
N ARG A 42 0.45 11.54 9.15
CA ARG A 42 1.83 11.97 8.90
C ARG A 42 2.77 10.79 9.01
N VAL A 43 3.37 10.38 7.90
CA VAL A 43 4.37 9.33 7.85
C VAL A 43 5.66 9.82 8.52
N PRO A 44 6.10 9.18 9.63
CA PRO A 44 7.31 9.59 10.34
C PRO A 44 8.58 9.15 9.59
N PRO A 45 9.70 9.90 9.70
CA PRO A 45 10.96 9.53 9.05
C PRO A 45 11.75 8.44 9.83
N TYR A 46 11.31 8.06 11.02
CA TYR A 46 12.08 7.24 11.96
C TYR A 46 11.78 5.75 11.87
N TYR A 47 10.70 5.36 11.20
CA TYR A 47 10.26 3.97 11.08
C TYR A 47 10.23 3.53 9.61
N ASP A 48 9.87 2.27 9.38
CA ASP A 48 9.68 1.73 8.04
C ASP A 48 8.74 2.63 7.21
N SER A 49 9.05 2.77 5.93
CA SER A 49 8.31 3.58 4.96
C SER A 49 6.98 2.93 4.56
N LEU A 50 6.67 1.73 5.06
CA LEU A 50 5.46 0.98 4.73
C LEU A 50 4.17 1.78 5.01
N ILE A 51 3.39 2.03 3.96
CA ILE A 51 2.06 2.65 4.02
C ILE A 51 0.98 1.57 4.13
N ALA A 52 1.04 0.57 3.26
CA ALA A 52 0.03 -0.48 3.18
C ALA A 52 0.57 -1.76 2.55
N LYS A 53 -0.06 -2.89 2.88
CA LYS A 53 0.04 -4.13 2.12
C LYS A 53 -1.24 -4.33 1.35
N VAL A 54 -1.14 -4.39 0.03
CA VAL A 54 -2.25 -4.74 -0.85
C VAL A 54 -2.12 -6.21 -1.19
N ILE A 55 -3.14 -6.99 -0.83
CA ILE A 55 -3.14 -8.43 -0.95
C ILE A 55 -4.33 -8.82 -1.82
N THR A 56 -4.07 -9.53 -2.91
CA THR A 56 -5.11 -10.06 -3.78
C THR A 56 -5.09 -11.58 -3.79
N PHE A 57 -6.29 -12.16 -3.83
CA PHE A 57 -6.49 -13.60 -3.90
C PHE A 57 -7.31 -13.96 -5.14
N GLY A 58 -7.05 -15.13 -5.72
CA GLY A 58 -7.82 -15.74 -6.79
C GLY A 58 -7.54 -17.22 -6.91
N GLU A 59 -8.33 -17.90 -7.73
CA GLU A 59 -8.25 -19.35 -7.95
C GLU A 59 -6.88 -19.76 -8.52
N ASP A 60 -6.32 -18.90 -9.35
CA ASP A 60 -4.96 -19.02 -9.88
C ASP A 60 -4.18 -17.70 -9.74
N ARG A 61 -2.90 -17.78 -10.11
CA ARG A 61 -1.99 -16.62 -10.03
C ARG A 61 -2.40 -15.51 -11.00
N GLU A 62 -2.91 -15.84 -12.17
CA GLU A 62 -3.28 -14.86 -13.20
C GLU A 62 -4.47 -14.02 -12.74
N GLN A 63 -5.51 -14.68 -12.22
CA GLN A 63 -6.68 -14.03 -11.64
C GLN A 63 -6.29 -13.15 -10.44
N ALA A 64 -5.38 -13.63 -9.57
CA ALA A 64 -4.90 -12.82 -8.45
C ALA A 64 -4.11 -11.58 -8.92
N LEU A 65 -3.37 -11.67 -10.03
CA LEU A 65 -2.67 -10.54 -10.65
C LEU A 65 -3.62 -9.57 -11.34
N GLN A 66 -4.67 -10.05 -12.03
CA GLN A 66 -5.69 -9.19 -12.66
C GLN A 66 -6.50 -8.37 -11.65
N ARG A 67 -6.65 -8.87 -10.42
CA ARG A 67 -7.29 -8.13 -9.32
C ARG A 67 -6.39 -7.08 -8.67
N MET A 68 -5.07 -7.14 -8.90
CA MET A 68 -4.07 -6.25 -8.28
C MET A 68 -3.86 -5.01 -9.13
#